data_AF-A0A534FKQ7-F1
#
_entry.id   AF-A0A534FKQ7-F1
#
_cell.length_a   1.000
_cell.length_b   1.000
_cell.length_c   1.000
_cell.angle_alpha   90.00
_cell.angle_beta   90.00
_cell.angle_gamma   90.00
#
_symmetry.space_group_name_H-M   'P 1'
#
loop_
_entity.id
_entity.type
_entity.pdbx_description
1 polymer ?
#
loop_
_entity_poly.entity_id
_entity_poly.type
_entity_poly.pdbx_seq_one_letter_code
_entity_poly.pdbx_strand_id
1 'polypeptide(L)'
;AVRGENVRAALAYVARGEAPLGIVYRTDAQAERRVRVVDVFPEDSHPPITYALALTAHARPEAAQLVEFLTGDAARQIFVRYGFTAPPGPQLRK
;
A
#
# COMPACT_ATOMS: atom_id res chain seq x y z
N ALA A 1 -9.20 20.08 -11.80
CA ALA A 1 -8.85 18.79 -11.20
C ALA A 1 -7.39 18.49 -11.47
N VAL A 2 -6.60 18.18 -10.45
CA VAL A 2 -5.19 17.79 -10.62
C VAL A 2 -5.12 16.26 -10.73
N ARG A 3 -4.25 15.73 -11.60
CA ARG A 3 -4.06 14.29 -11.77
C ARG A 3 -2.67 13.91 -11.29
N GLY A 4 -2.59 13.04 -10.29
CA GLY A 4 -1.35 12.39 -9.90
C GLY A 4 -1.15 11.13 -10.75
N GLU A 5 0.07 10.89 -11.20
CA GLU A 5 0.47 9.67 -11.93
C GLU A 5 0.55 8.44 -11.01
N ASN A 6 0.54 8.65 -9.69
CA ASN A 6 0.43 7.63 -8.66
C ASN A 6 -0.20 8.23 -7.39
N VAL A 7 -0.48 7.38 -6.41
CA VAL A 7 -1.14 7.80 -5.16
C VAL A 7 -0.30 8.79 -4.34
N ARG A 8 1.04 8.71 -4.39
CA ARG A 8 1.91 9.65 -3.68
C ARG A 8 1.94 11.03 -4.33
N ALA A 9 1.82 11.11 -5.65
CA ALA A 9 1.64 12.38 -6.34
C ALA A 9 0.30 13.03 -5.97
N ALA A 10 -0.79 12.25 -5.95
CA ALA A 10 -2.09 12.72 -5.49
C ALA A 10 -2.04 13.25 -4.04
N LEU A 11 -1.41 12.50 -3.13
CA LEU A 11 -1.19 12.91 -1.74
C LEU A 11 -0.40 14.23 -1.65
N ALA A 12 0.65 14.38 -2.46
CA ALA A 12 1.51 15.55 -2.43
C ALA A 12 0.77 16.84 -2.82
N TYR A 13 -0.18 16.77 -3.76
CA TYR A 13 -1.03 17.91 -4.10
C TYR A 13 -1.89 18.37 -2.91
N VAL A 14 -2.45 17.43 -2.15
CA VAL A 14 -3.22 17.76 -0.94
C VAL A 14 -2.30 18.32 0.15
N ALA A 15 -1.14 17.69 0.37
CA ALA A 15 -0.18 18.12 1.39
C ALA A 15 0.41 19.52 1.13
N ARG A 16 0.45 19.97 -0.13
CA ARG A 16 0.85 21.33 -0.52
C ARG A 16 -0.31 22.32 -0.58
N GLY A 17 -1.54 21.88 -0.35
CA GLY A 17 -2.75 22.71 -0.47
C GLY A 17 -3.13 23.07 -1.92
N GLU A 18 -2.52 22.41 -2.91
CA GLU A 18 -2.80 22.60 -4.33
C GLU A 18 -4.10 21.90 -4.76
N ALA A 19 -4.55 20.91 -3.98
CA ALA A 19 -5.86 20.29 -4.09
C ALA A 19 -6.54 20.25 -2.70
N PRO A 20 -7.82 20.65 -2.59
CA PRO A 20 -8.52 20.70 -1.30
C PRO A 20 -8.84 19.31 -0.73
N LEU A 21 -8.96 18.29 -1.59
CA LEU A 21 -9.24 16.90 -1.24
C LEU A 21 -8.47 15.96 -2.18
N GLY A 22 -8.21 14.74 -1.71
CA GLY A 22 -7.64 13.65 -2.51
C GLY A 22 -8.09 12.30 -1.99
N ILE A 23 -8.15 11.31 -2.88
CA ILE A 23 -8.46 9.92 -2.55
C ILE A 23 -7.14 9.16 -2.54
N VAL A 24 -6.79 8.61 -1.38
CA VAL A 24 -5.52 7.90 -1.14
C VAL A 24 -5.76 6.69 -0.25
N TYR A 25 -4.77 5.80 -0.10
CA TYR A 25 -4.87 4.72 0.89
C TYR A 25 -4.68 5.25 2.32
N ARG A 26 -5.23 4.53 3.30
CA ARG A 26 -5.05 4.88 4.72
C ARG A 26 -3.57 4.94 5.12
N THR A 27 -2.75 4.03 4.59
CA THR A 27 -1.30 3.97 4.82
C THR A 27 -0.58 5.22 4.32
N ASP A 28 -1.01 5.79 3.19
CA ASP A 28 -0.47 7.04 2.64
C ASP A 28 -0.79 8.23 3.55
N ALA A 29 -2.05 8.34 4.00
CA ALA A 29 -2.46 9.39 4.93
C ALA A 29 -1.73 9.29 6.28
N GLN A 30 -1.44 8.09 6.77
CA GLN A 30 -0.65 7.87 8.00
C GLN A 30 0.83 8.29 7.82
N ALA A 31 1.37 8.18 6.61
CA ALA A 31 2.76 8.51 6.31
C ALA A 31 3.03 10.02 6.15
N GLU A 32 1.99 10.85 5.93
CA GLU A 32 2.13 12.28 5.69
C GLU A 32 1.44 13.12 6.77
N ARG A 33 2.24 13.78 7.61
CA ARG A 33 1.74 14.54 8.78
C ARG A 33 0.98 15.82 8.41
N ARG A 34 1.11 16.31 7.17
CA ARG A 34 0.46 17.55 6.71
C ARG A 34 -0.97 17.34 6.22
N VAL A 35 -1.42 16.08 6.09
CA VAL A 35 -2.80 15.77 5.72
C VAL A 35 -3.55 15.15 6.89
N ARG A 36 -4.87 15.05 6.77
CA ARG A 36 -5.72 14.30 7.70
C ARG A 36 -6.79 13.55 6.92
N VAL A 37 -7.23 12.42 7.45
CA VAL A 37 -8.38 11.68 6.94
C VAL A 37 -9.65 12.44 7.32
N VAL A 38 -10.49 12.77 6.34
CA VAL A 38 -11.78 13.43 6.56
C VAL A 38 -12.96 12.46 6.46
N ASP A 39 -12.77 11.35 5.74
CA ASP A 39 -13.75 10.25 5.63
C ASP A 39 -13.04 8.96 5.16
N VAL A 40 -13.73 7.83 5.26
CA VAL A 40 -13.29 6.52 4.77
C VAL A 40 -14.36 5.93 3.86
N PHE A 41 -13.96 5.52 2.65
CA PHE A 41 -14.87 4.85 1.73
C PHE A 41 -15.42 3.54 2.33
N PRO A 42 -16.71 3.23 2.17
CA PRO A 42 -17.28 1.94 2.56
C PRO A 42 -16.53 0.77 1.90
N GLU A 43 -16.33 -0.33 2.62
CA GLU A 43 -15.55 -1.48 2.13
C GLU A 43 -16.19 -2.14 0.89
N ASP A 44 -17.51 -2.03 0.73
CA ASP A 44 -18.27 -2.54 -0.41
C ASP A 44 -18.36 -1.56 -1.59
N SER A 45 -17.85 -0.33 -1.45
CA SER A 45 -17.83 0.66 -2.52
C SER A 45 -16.67 0.47 -3.51
N HIS A 46 -15.75 -0.46 -3.23
CA HIS A 46 -14.61 -0.77 -4.09
C HIS A 46 -14.20 -2.24 -3.97
N PRO A 47 -13.50 -2.81 -4.96
CA PRO A 47 -12.85 -4.11 -4.79
C PRO A 47 -11.85 -4.10 -3.62
N PRO A 48 -11.61 -5.23 -2.94
CA PRO A 48 -10.59 -5.30 -1.89
C PRO A 48 -9.22 -4.81 -2.39
N ILE A 49 -8.56 -3.96 -1.59
CA ILE A 49 -7.25 -3.43 -1.91
C ILE A 49 -6.19 -4.48 -1.52
N THR A 50 -5.63 -5.17 -2.51
CA THR A 50 -4.64 -6.24 -2.33
C THR A 50 -3.32 -5.93 -3.04
N TYR A 51 -2.20 -6.10 -2.34
CA TYR A 51 -0.86 -5.96 -2.90
C TYR A 51 -0.27 -7.34 -3.19
N ALA A 52 -0.19 -7.71 -4.46
CA ALA A 52 0.35 -8.98 -4.89
C ALA A 52 1.89 -8.95 -4.95
N LEU A 53 2.52 -10.06 -4.59
CA LEU A 53 3.95 -10.31 -4.74
C LEU A 53 4.13 -11.53 -5.65
N ALA A 54 5.03 -11.44 -6.62
CA ALA A 54 5.36 -12.54 -7.52
C ALA A 54 6.83 -12.49 -7.92
N LEU A 55 7.41 -13.66 -8.17
CA LEU A 55 8.70 -13.77 -8.85
C LEU A 55 8.50 -13.48 -10.34
N THR A 56 9.46 -12.76 -10.94
CA THR A 56 9.48 -12.55 -12.39
C THR A 56 9.98 -13.81 -13.11
N ALA A 57 9.69 -13.93 -14.40
CA ALA A 57 10.11 -15.09 -15.20
C ALA A 57 11.63 -15.30 -15.26
N HIS A 58 12.41 -14.24 -14.98
CA HIS A 58 13.87 -14.25 -14.99
C HIS A 58 14.47 -13.94 -13.61
N ALA A 59 13.70 -14.19 -12.54
CA ALA A 59 14.16 -13.95 -11.19
C ALA A 59 15.41 -14.79 -10.88
N ARG A 60 16.40 -14.16 -10.25
CA ARG A 60 17.57 -14.89 -9.74
C ARG A 60 17.17 -15.77 -8.54
N PRO A 61 17.90 -16.85 -8.24
CA PRO A 61 17.57 -17.74 -7.12
C PRO A 61 17.39 -17.02 -5.78
N GLU A 62 18.14 -15.94 -5.53
CA GLU A 62 18.08 -15.16 -4.29
C GLU A 62 16.73 -14.44 -4.11
N ALA A 63 15.98 -14.20 -5.18
CA ALA A 63 14.66 -13.58 -5.10
C ALA A 63 13.67 -14.45 -4.31
N ALA A 64 13.84 -15.77 -4.31
CA ALA A 64 13.01 -16.67 -3.50
C ALA A 64 13.17 -16.42 -1.99
N GLN A 65 14.40 -16.13 -1.54
CA GLN A 65 14.68 -15.79 -0.14
C GLN A 65 14.03 -14.46 0.26
N LEU A 66 13.99 -13.49 -0.66
CA LEU A 66 13.28 -12.23 -0.43
C LEU A 66 11.77 -12.45 -0.32
N VAL A 67 11.18 -13.30 -1.16
CA VAL A 67 9.74 -13.63 -1.08
C VAL A 67 9.43 -14.33 0.25
N GLU A 68 10.26 -15.27 0.67
CA GLU A 68 10.13 -15.94 1.97
C GLU A 68 10.19 -14.93 3.12
N PHE A 69 11.16 -14.01 3.11
CA PHE A 69 11.25 -12.96 4.11
C PHE A 69 10.02 -12.06 4.13
N LEU A 70 9.58 -11.57 2.96
CA LEU A 70 8.43 -10.66 2.84
C LEU A 70 7.09 -11.30 3.23
N THR A 71 7.01 -12.64 3.19
CA THR A 71 5.81 -13.41 3.59
C THR A 71 5.91 -13.99 5.01
N GLY A 72 7.05 -13.83 5.68
CA GLY A 72 7.27 -14.28 7.05
C GLY A 72 6.78 -13.30 8.13
N ASP A 73 6.82 -13.75 9.38
CA ASP A 73 6.27 -13.02 10.53
C ASP A 73 6.93 -11.65 10.76
N ALA A 74 8.24 -11.56 10.56
CA ALA A 74 8.98 -10.30 10.72
C ALA A 74 8.46 -9.21 9.77
N ALA A 75 8.28 -9.54 8.49
CA ALA A 75 7.72 -8.60 7.52
C ALA A 75 6.25 -8.29 7.81
N ARG A 76 5.45 -9.29 8.21
CA ARG A 76 4.05 -9.10 8.61
C ARG A 76 3.91 -8.06 9.73
N GLN A 77 4.75 -8.12 10.76
CA GLN A 77 4.75 -7.13 11.85
C GLN A 77 5.10 -5.72 11.34
N ILE A 78 6.07 -5.62 10.43
CA ILE A 78 6.45 -4.34 9.81
C ILE A 78 5.27 -3.76 9.01
N PHE A 79 4.60 -4.57 8.18
CA PHE A 79 3.43 -4.12 7.40
C PHE A 79 2.31 -3.59 8.30
N VAL A 80 1.96 -4.31 9.37
CA VAL A 80 0.93 -3.87 10.33
C VAL A 80 1.33 -2.55 11.00
N ARG A 81 2.60 -2.39 11.39
CA ARG A 81 3.11 -1.14 11.99
C ARG A 81 2.91 0.07 11.08
N TYR A 82 3.02 -0.12 9.76
CA TYR A 82 2.81 0.93 8.77
C TYR A 82 1.36 1.03 8.26
N GLY A 83 0.41 0.35 8.91
CA GLY A 83 -1.02 0.51 8.66
C GLY A 83 -1.59 -0.40 7.55
N PHE A 84 -0.79 -1.33 7.03
CA PHE A 84 -1.31 -2.36 6.12
C PHE A 84 -2.11 -3.40 6.91
N THR A 85 -3.17 -3.93 6.30
CA THR A 85 -3.76 -5.17 6.81
C THR A 85 -2.72 -6.27 6.71
N ALA A 86 -2.67 -7.10 7.74
CA ALA A 86 -1.64 -8.11 7.83
C ALA A 86 -1.79 -9.08 6.66
N PRO A 87 -0.78 -9.22 5.77
CA PRO A 87 -0.93 -10.02 4.57
C PRO A 87 -1.33 -11.46 4.94
N PRO A 88 -2.18 -12.11 4.13
CA PRO A 88 -2.48 -13.51 4.37
C PRO A 88 -1.17 -14.31 4.37
N GLY A 89 -1.11 -15.35 5.22
CA GLY A 89 0.07 -16.22 5.30
C GLY A 89 0.45 -16.80 3.94
N PRO A 90 1.67 -17.35 3.78
CA PRO A 90 2.26 -17.67 2.48
C PRO A 90 1.29 -18.46 1.60
N GLN A 91 0.77 -17.79 0.58
CA GLN A 91 -0.08 -18.36 -0.46
C GLN A 91 0.67 -18.23 -1.77
N LEU A 92 1.68 -19.09 -1.93
CA LEU A 92 2.24 -19.39 -3.24
C LEU A 92 1.11 -20.03 -4.06
N ARG A 93 0.43 -19.21 -4.87
CA ARG A 93 -0.35 -19.77 -5.98
C ARG A 93 0.66 -20.41 -6.94
N LYS A 94 0.62 -21.74 -7.00
CA LYS A 94 1.34 -22.53 -8.01
C LYS A 94 0.86 -22.14 -9.40
#